data_AF-A0A1T4WME1-F1
#
_entry.id   AF-A0A1T4WME1-F1
#
_cell.length_a   1.000
_cell.length_b   1.000
_cell.length_c   1.000
_cell.angle_alpha   90.00
_cell.angle_beta   90.00
_cell.angle_gamma   90.00
#
_symmetry.space_group_name_H-M   'P 1'
#
loop_
_entity.id
_entity.type
_entity.pdbx_description
1 polymer ?
#
loop_
_entity_poly.entity_id
_entity_poly.type
_entity_poly.pdbx_seq_one_letter_code
_entity_poly.pdbx_strand_id
1 'polypeptide(L)'
;MKLLNIGFGNMVNADRIIGIVSPDSAPIKRLVQDAREKGALIDASYGRRTQAVLIMDSDHVILSGIPLESLTGRANEETEEKRK
;
A
#
# COMPACT_ATOMS: atom_id res chain seq x y z
N MET A 1 1.80 -2.85 17.40
CA MET A 1 1.84 -3.16 15.96
C MET A 1 0.46 -2.89 15.41
N LYS A 2 0.34 -1.92 14.49
CA LYS A 2 -0.93 -1.50 13.93
C LYS A 2 -1.12 -2.10 12.54
N LEU A 3 -2.27 -2.69 12.26
CA LEU A 3 -2.53 -3.36 10.99
C LEU A 3 -3.50 -2.54 10.13
N LEU A 4 -3.09 -2.20 8.91
CA LEU A 4 -3.94 -1.56 7.91
C LEU A 4 -4.51 -2.62 6.97
N ASN A 5 -5.84 -2.64 6.81
CA ASN A 5 -6.52 -3.50 5.85
C ASN A 5 -6.32 -2.95 4.42
N ILE A 6 -5.70 -3.76 3.55
CA ILE A 6 -5.41 -3.44 2.15
C ILE A 6 -6.28 -4.25 1.17
N GLY A 7 -7.34 -4.88 1.68
CA GLY A 7 -8.33 -5.62 0.89
C GLY A 7 -8.15 -7.12 0.92
N PHE A 8 -9.25 -7.83 0.63
CA PHE A 8 -9.28 -9.31 0.49
C PHE A 8 -8.77 -10.08 1.71
N GLY A 9 -8.94 -9.53 2.91
CA GLY A 9 -8.42 -10.13 4.14
C GLY A 9 -6.92 -9.91 4.36
N ASN A 10 -6.25 -9.16 3.48
CA ASN A 10 -4.84 -8.82 3.66
C ASN A 10 -4.70 -7.61 4.57
N MET A 11 -3.68 -7.68 5.41
CA MET A 11 -3.31 -6.61 6.33
C MET A 11 -1.80 -6.42 6.31
N VAL A 12 -1.36 -5.18 6.48
CA VAL A 12 0.06 -4.82 6.54
C VAL A 12 0.33 -3.98 7.77
N ASN A 13 1.58 -3.97 8.24
CA ASN A 13 1.96 -3.11 9.35
C ASN A 13 1.92 -1.64 8.92
N ALA A 14 0.94 -0.89 9.43
CA ALA A 14 0.73 0.53 9.14
C ALA A 14 1.94 1.38 9.52
N ASP A 15 2.63 1.03 10.61
CA ASP A 15 3.76 1.80 11.15
C ASP A 15 5.01 1.74 10.24
N ARG A 16 5.02 0.83 9.26
CA ARG A 16 6.14 0.59 8.33
C ARG A 16 5.85 1.02 6.89
N ILE A 17 4.66 1.58 6.65
CA ILE A 17 4.32 2.19 5.36
C ILE A 17 4.94 3.57 5.33
N ILE A 18 5.84 3.81 4.38
CA ILE A 18 6.46 5.12 4.18
C ILE A 18 5.73 5.95 3.11
N GLY A 19 4.87 5.32 2.31
CA GLY A 19 4.03 6.02 1.34
C GLY A 19 2.91 5.16 0.75
N ILE A 20 1.81 5.81 0.37
CA ILE A 20 0.72 5.23 -0.41
C ILE A 20 0.51 6.11 -1.63
N VAL A 21 0.60 5.53 -2.83
CA VAL A 21 0.60 6.27 -4.10
C VAL A 21 -0.32 5.62 -5.13
N SER A 22 -0.76 6.42 -6.11
CA SER A 22 -1.52 5.91 -7.26
C SER A 22 -0.62 5.12 -8.23
N PRO A 23 -1.12 4.01 -8.79
CA PRO A 23 -0.40 3.21 -9.80
C PRO A 23 -0.31 3.87 -11.19
N ASP A 24 -0.95 5.02 -11.42
CA ASP A 24 -1.17 5.52 -12.78
C ASP A 24 0.09 6.10 -13.45
N SER A 25 1.02 6.64 -12.65
CA SER A 25 2.21 7.34 -13.17
C SER A 25 3.30 6.38 -13.68
N ALA A 26 4.03 6.80 -14.71
CA ALA A 26 5.12 6.02 -15.29
C ALA A 26 6.25 5.67 -14.28
N PRO A 27 6.68 6.56 -13.37
CA PRO A 27 7.66 6.22 -12.33
C PRO A 27 7.17 5.12 -11.38
N ILE A 28 5.89 5.14 -10.97
CA ILE A 28 5.34 4.10 -10.08
C ILE A 28 5.23 2.76 -10.79
N LYS A 29 4.86 2.75 -12.08
CA LYS A 29 4.88 1.51 -12.87
C LYS A 29 6.28 0.89 -12.96
N ARG A 30 7.33 1.72 -13.10
CA ARG A 30 8.72 1.25 -13.06
C ARG A 30 9.08 0.70 -11.67
N LEU A 31 8.74 1.42 -10.60
CA LEU A 31 8.97 0.94 -9.22
C LEU A 31 8.35 -0.44 -8.98
N VAL A 32 7.12 -0.68 -9.46
CA VAL A 32 6.44 -1.98 -9.36
C VAL A 32 7.15 -3.06 -10.17
N GLN A 33 7.67 -2.74 -11.36
CA GLN A 33 8.47 -3.67 -12.16
C GLN A 33 9.79 -4.02 -11.47
N ASP A 34 10.53 -3.01 -10.99
CA ASP A 34 11.79 -3.20 -10.28
C ASP A 34 11.61 -4.07 -9.04
N ALA A 35 10.54 -3.85 -8.27
CA ALA A 35 10.21 -4.67 -7.10
C ALA A 35 9.86 -6.11 -7.50
N ARG A 36 9.21 -6.33 -8.64
CA ARG A 36 8.91 -7.66 -9.17
C ARG A 36 10.19 -8.41 -9.52
N GLU A 37 11.10 -7.76 -10.23
CA GLU A 37 12.38 -8.33 -10.65
C GLU A 37 13.26 -8.70 -9.45
N LYS A 38 13.21 -7.89 -8.38
CA LYS A 38 13.93 -8.13 -7.13
C LYS A 38 13.24 -9.14 -6.19
N GLY A 39 12.05 -9.64 -6.53
CA GLY A 39 11.27 -10.51 -5.66
C GLY A 39 10.68 -9.82 -4.41
N ALA A 40 10.62 -8.49 -4.41
CA ALA A 40 10.10 -7.66 -3.32
C ALA A 40 8.64 -7.18 -3.54
N LEU A 41 8.03 -7.55 -4.67
CA LEU A 41 6.64 -7.23 -4.96
C LEU A 41 5.68 -8.21 -4.28
N ILE A 42 4.74 -7.67 -3.51
CA ILE A 42 3.62 -8.43 -2.94
C ILE A 42 2.34 -7.98 -3.65
N ASP A 43 1.68 -8.90 -4.34
CA ASP A 43 0.41 -8.61 -5.01
C ASP A 43 -0.77 -8.98 -4.11
N ALA A 44 -1.36 -7.98 -3.45
CA ALA A 44 -2.59 -8.11 -2.67
C ALA A 44 -3.83 -7.59 -3.43
N SER A 45 -3.74 -7.40 -4.75
CA SER A 45 -4.87 -7.00 -5.59
C SER A 45 -5.81 -8.16 -5.92
N TYR A 46 -5.36 -9.41 -5.74
CA TYR A 46 -6.12 -10.65 -6.06
C TYR A 46 -6.59 -10.68 -7.53
N GLY A 47 -5.74 -10.20 -8.45
CA GLY A 47 -6.06 -10.14 -9.87
C GLY A 47 -7.07 -9.07 -10.26
N ARG A 48 -7.52 -8.24 -9.30
CA ARG A 48 -8.31 -7.03 -9.62
C ARG A 48 -7.39 -5.93 -10.10
N ARG A 49 -7.99 -4.89 -10.69
CA ARG A 49 -7.28 -3.67 -11.03
C ARG A 49 -6.60 -3.10 -9.79
N THR A 50 -5.29 -2.89 -9.84
CA THR A 50 -4.56 -2.15 -8.81
C THR A 50 -5.13 -0.74 -8.71
N GLN A 51 -5.48 -0.33 -7.50
CA GLN A 51 -6.01 1.01 -7.20
C GLN A 51 -5.06 1.80 -6.30
N ALA A 52 -4.16 1.13 -5.59
CA ALA A 52 -3.13 1.76 -4.78
C ALA A 52 -1.84 0.93 -4.77
N VAL A 53 -0.72 1.60 -4.56
CA VAL A 53 0.59 1.01 -4.34
C VAL A 53 1.10 1.50 -2.99
N LEU A 54 1.45 0.57 -2.11
CA LEU A 54 2.06 0.88 -0.81
C LEU A 54 3.56 0.64 -0.91
N ILE A 55 4.32 1.58 -0.36
CA ILE A 55 5.78 1.52 -0.26
C ILE A 55 6.13 1.28 1.21
N MET A 56 6.82 0.18 1.46
CA MET A 56 7.29 -0.21 2.79
C MET A 56 8.71 0.29 3.04
N ASP A 57 9.08 0.46 4.31
CA ASP A 57 10.47 0.72 4.73
C ASP A 57 11.45 -0.43 4.43
N SER A 58 10.93 -1.60 4.08
CA SER A 58 11.68 -2.83 3.76
C SER A 58 11.95 -3.01 2.27
N ASP A 59 11.82 -1.94 1.47
CA ASP A 59 11.83 -1.94 0.00
C ASP A 59 10.72 -2.78 -0.66
N HIS A 60 9.82 -3.38 0.13
CA HIS A 60 8.70 -4.11 -0.41
C HIS A 60 7.67 -3.16 -0.99
N VAL A 61 7.16 -3.52 -2.15
CA VAL A 61 6.08 -2.79 -2.83
C VAL A 61 4.85 -3.66 -2.79
N ILE A 62 3.72 -3.11 -2.34
CA ILE A 62 2.49 -3.87 -2.17
C ILE A 62 1.41 -3.29 -3.07
N LEU A 63 0.82 -4.14 -3.92
CA LEU A 63 -0.31 -3.76 -4.76
C LEU A 63 -1.62 -3.99 -4.02
N SER A 64 -2.49 -2.99 -4.01
CA SER A 64 -3.81 -3.06 -3.39
C SER A 64 -4.90 -2.82 -4.43
N GLY A 65 -5.97 -3.62 -4.33
CA GLY A 65 -7.21 -3.40 -5.08
C GLY A 65 -8.17 -2.40 -4.42
N ILE A 66 -7.88 -1.95 -3.19
CA ILE A 66 -8.63 -0.90 -2.50
C ILE A 66 -8.16 0.49 -2.97
N PRO A 67 -9.09 1.44 -3.22
CA PRO A 67 -8.76 2.82 -3.56
C PRO A 67 -7.87 3.54 -2.55
N LEU A 68 -7.00 4.41 -3.06
CA LEU A 68 -6.07 5.23 -2.28
C LEU A 68 -6.78 6.03 -1.19
N GLU A 69 -7.93 6.61 -1.50
CA GLU A 69 -8.74 7.46 -0.61
C GLU A 69 -9.26 6.65 0.60
N SER A 70 -9.62 5.39 0.36
CA SER A 70 -10.09 4.49 1.42
C SER A 70 -8.95 4.06 2.35
N LEU A 71 -7.73 3.91 1.83
CA LEU A 71 -6.56 3.54 2.62
C LEU A 71 -6.03 4.73 3.43
N THR A 72 -6.00 5.91 2.81
CA THR A 72 -5.57 7.15 3.47
C THR A 72 -6.57 7.63 4.51
N GLY A 73 -7.88 7.51 4.27
CA GLY A 73 -8.91 7.78 5.27
C GLY A 73 -8.71 6.95 6.54
N ARG A 74 -8.51 5.64 6.39
CA ARG A 74 -8.23 4.74 7.52
C ARG A 74 -6.91 5.07 8.22
N ALA A 75 -5.86 5.38 7.46
CA ALA A 75 -4.57 5.76 8.03
C ALA A 75 -4.62 7.09 8.80
N ASN A 76 -5.41 8.06 8.31
CA ASN A 76 -5.51 9.41 8.89
C ASN A 76 -6.51 9.51 10.05
N GLU A 77 -7.66 8.82 10.00
CA GLU A 77 -8.64 8.78 11.09
C GLU A 77 -7.97 8.39 12.43
N GLU A 78 -6.99 7.50 12.37
CA GLU A 78 -6.25 7.03 13.54
C GLU A 78 -5.08 7.94 13.96
N THR A 79 -4.69 8.91 13.13
CA THR A 79 -3.68 9.94 13.49
C THR A 79 -4.31 11.06 14.32
N GLU A 80 -5.58 11.35 14.08
CA GLU A 80 -6.38 12.32 14.84
C GLU A 80 -6.74 11.79 16.24
N GLU A 81 -7.01 10.49 16.42
CA GLU A 81 -7.27 9.89 17.74
C GLU A 81 -6.06 9.92 18.69
N LYS A 82 -4.83 9.86 18.18
CA LYS A 82 -3.61 9.95 19.02
C LYS A 82 -3.25 11.39 19.42
N ARG A 83 -3.90 12.40 18.83
CA ARG A 83 -3.70 13.82 19.14
C ARG A 83 -4.71 14.37 20.16
N LYS A 84 -5.71 13.58 20.55
CA LYS A 84 -6.60 13.86 21.69
C LYS A 84 -6.09 13.16 22.95
#